data_AF-A0A832MMY2-F1
#
_entry.id   AF-A0A832MMY2-F1
#
_cell.length_a   1.000
_cell.length_b   1.000
_cell.length_c   1.000
_cell.angle_alpha   90.00
_cell.angle_beta   90.00
_cell.angle_gamma   90.00
#
_symmetry.space_group_name_H-M   'P 1'
#
loop_
_entity.id
_entity.type
_entity.pdbx_description
1 polymer ?
#
loop_
_entity_poly.entity_id
_entity_poly.type
_entity_poly.pdbx_seq_one_letter_code
_entity_poly.pdbx_strand_id
1 'polypeptide(L)'
;KQPGMLKIGDWTEYVCELFSVTQIVKRRRAYRGASFFLSCPVPIAFGFGVAFGDYASGFVYQYDQASSRYVPIFRIEQISQTVLSNQGGLVR
;
A
#
# COMPACT_ATOMS: atom_id res chain seq x y z
N LYS A 1 8.71 -3.86 25.57
CA LYS A 1 8.40 -4.33 24.20
C LYS A 1 8.18 -3.08 23.35
N GLN A 2 9.03 -2.80 22.35
CA GLN A 2 8.78 -1.68 21.43
C GLN A 2 7.65 -2.09 20.47
N PRO A 3 6.48 -1.43 20.53
CA PRO A 3 5.38 -1.75 19.62
C PRO A 3 5.79 -1.37 18.19
N GLY A 4 5.63 -2.30 17.25
CA GLY A 4 5.88 -2.06 15.83
C GLY A 4 7.21 -2.58 15.28
N MET A 5 8.12 -3.10 16.12
CA MET A 5 9.32 -3.74 15.62
C MET A 5 9.06 -5.20 15.27
N LEU A 6 8.75 -5.40 14.00
CA LEU A 6 8.69 -6.68 13.33
C LEU A 6 10.08 -7.36 13.37
N LYS A 7 10.15 -8.64 13.75
CA LYS A 7 11.43 -9.38 13.88
C LYS A 7 12.02 -9.65 12.50
N ILE A 8 13.30 -9.31 12.30
CA ILE A 8 14.03 -9.67 11.07
C ILE A 8 13.92 -11.19 10.85
N GLY A 9 13.48 -11.59 9.67
CA GLY A 9 13.17 -12.99 9.36
C GLY A 9 12.44 -13.13 8.03
N ASP A 10 11.94 -14.33 7.77
CA ASP A 10 11.09 -14.63 6.62
C ASP A 10 9.67 -14.06 6.86
N TRP A 11 9.20 -13.26 5.92
CA TRP A 11 7.88 -12.62 5.93
C TRP A 11 6.89 -13.28 4.97
N THR A 12 7.29 -14.37 4.32
CA THR A 12 6.53 -15.01 3.25
C THR A 12 5.12 -15.36 3.68
N GLU A 13 4.94 -15.91 4.88
CA GLU A 13 3.62 -16.26 5.41
C GLU A 13 2.69 -15.04 5.47
N TYR A 14 3.13 -13.94 6.11
CA TYR A 14 2.35 -12.71 6.21
C TYR A 14 2.03 -12.10 4.85
N VAL A 15 2.99 -12.11 3.92
CA VAL A 15 2.78 -11.58 2.56
C VAL A 15 1.80 -12.47 1.78
N CYS A 16 1.90 -13.80 1.92
CA CYS A 16 0.98 -14.77 1.30
C CYS A 16 -0.45 -14.60 1.83
N GLU A 17 -0.62 -14.34 3.12
CA GLU A 17 -1.93 -14.04 3.70
C GLU A 17 -2.51 -12.74 3.12
N LEU A 18 -1.71 -11.67 3.07
CA LEU A 18 -2.13 -10.39 2.48
C LEU A 18 -2.53 -10.56 1.01
N PHE A 19 -1.77 -11.33 0.23
CA PHE A 19 -2.08 -11.65 -1.16
C PHE A 19 -3.38 -12.44 -1.30
N SER A 20 -3.60 -13.41 -0.43
CA SER A 20 -4.85 -14.19 -0.44
C SER A 20 -6.07 -13.30 -0.21
N VAL A 21 -5.97 -12.37 0.74
CA VAL A 21 -7.05 -11.40 1.03
C VAL A 21 -7.31 -10.48 -0.16
N THR A 22 -6.27 -9.90 -0.77
CA THR A 22 -6.44 -8.98 -1.92
C THR A 22 -7.10 -9.69 -3.10
N GLN A 23 -6.70 -10.94 -3.40
CA GLN A 23 -7.31 -11.72 -4.48
C GLN A 23 -8.75 -12.14 -4.19
N ILE A 24 -9.09 -12.47 -2.94
CA ILE A 24 -10.48 -12.81 -2.56
C ILE A 24 -11.39 -11.59 -2.74
N VAL A 25 -10.97 -10.42 -2.25
CA VAL A 25 -11.76 -9.18 -2.36
C VAL A 25 -11.99 -8.83 -3.83
N LYS A 26 -10.95 -8.95 -4.68
CA LYS A 26 -11.03 -8.77 -6.13
C LYS A 26 -12.05 -9.69 -6.79
N ARG A 27 -12.00 -10.99 -6.51
CA ARG A 27 -12.87 -11.97 -7.18
C ARG A 27 -14.33 -11.87 -6.75
N ARG A 28 -14.60 -11.46 -5.51
CA ARG A 28 -15.94 -11.48 -4.92
C ARG A 28 -16.71 -10.18 -5.08
N ARG A 29 -16.05 -9.07 -5.42
CA ARG A 29 -16.69 -7.75 -5.50
C ARG A 29 -16.16 -7.00 -6.72
N ALA A 30 -17.06 -6.60 -7.62
CA ALA A 30 -16.74 -5.57 -8.60
C ALA A 30 -16.71 -4.22 -7.88
N TYR A 31 -15.52 -3.67 -7.66
CA TYR A 31 -15.34 -2.33 -7.10
C TYR A 31 -14.62 -1.42 -8.10
N ARG A 32 -15.00 -0.14 -8.14
CA ARG A 32 -14.39 0.87 -9.04
C ARG A 32 -13.04 1.38 -8.55
N GLY A 33 -12.76 1.24 -7.26
CA GLY A 33 -11.51 1.61 -6.63
C GLY A 33 -11.53 1.29 -5.14
N ALA A 34 -10.37 1.30 -4.49
CA ALA A 34 -10.21 0.95 -3.08
C ALA A 34 -9.62 2.11 -2.26
N SER A 35 -10.03 2.24 -1.00
CA SER A 35 -9.48 3.21 -0.05
C SER A 35 -8.76 2.46 1.07
N PHE A 36 -7.46 2.70 1.21
CA PHE A 36 -6.61 2.01 2.18
C PHE A 36 -6.23 2.91 3.34
N PHE A 37 -6.43 2.38 4.55
CA PHE A 37 -6.13 3.03 5.83
C PHE A 37 -5.21 2.08 6.61
N LEU A 38 -3.92 2.33 6.58
CA LEU A 38 -2.92 1.41 7.14
C LEU A 38 -2.43 1.92 8.49
N SER A 39 -2.95 1.34 9.57
CA SER A 39 -2.46 1.55 10.95
C SER A 39 -1.63 0.34 11.38
N CYS A 40 -0.58 0.04 10.61
CA CYS A 40 0.27 -1.13 10.81
C CYS A 40 1.76 -0.77 10.68
N PRO A 41 2.68 -1.64 11.11
CA PRO A 41 4.11 -1.43 10.91
C PRO A 41 4.45 -1.27 9.41
N VAL A 42 5.39 -0.38 9.10
CA VAL A 42 5.83 -0.08 7.72
C VAL A 42 6.12 -1.34 6.87
N PRO A 43 6.79 -2.40 7.39
CA PRO A 43 7.05 -3.59 6.58
C PRO A 43 5.77 -4.34 6.16
N ILE A 44 4.70 -4.31 6.98
CA ILE A 44 3.40 -4.89 6.60
C ILE A 44 2.74 -4.06 5.51
N ALA A 45 2.75 -2.73 5.65
CA ALA A 45 2.24 -1.84 4.62
C ALA A 45 2.97 -2.03 3.29
N PHE A 46 4.29 -2.23 3.33
CA PHE A 46 5.10 -2.53 2.16
C PHE A 46 4.74 -3.90 1.55
N GLY A 47 4.69 -4.96 2.35
CA GLY A 47 4.28 -6.29 1.89
C GLY A 47 2.87 -6.30 1.30
N PHE A 48 1.95 -5.52 1.87
CA PHE A 48 0.63 -5.30 1.30
C PHE A 48 0.70 -4.62 -0.08
N GLY A 49 1.52 -3.58 -0.24
CA GLY A 49 1.74 -2.95 -1.54
C GLY A 49 2.28 -3.93 -2.59
N VAL A 50 3.20 -4.81 -2.21
CA VAL A 50 3.69 -5.89 -3.10
C VAL A 50 2.57 -6.86 -3.47
N ALA A 51 1.75 -7.27 -2.49
CA ALA A 51 0.66 -8.19 -2.68
C ALA A 51 -0.54 -7.59 -3.46
N PHE A 52 -0.73 -6.27 -3.39
CA PHE A 52 -1.80 -5.54 -4.07
C PHE A 52 -1.39 -4.98 -5.43
N GLY A 53 -0.10 -4.73 -5.66
CA GLY A 53 0.42 -4.23 -6.94
C GLY A 53 -0.32 -3.00 -7.48
N ASP A 54 -0.54 -2.99 -8.79
CA ASP A 54 -1.29 -1.98 -9.54
C ASP A 54 -2.72 -2.45 -9.91
N TYR A 55 -3.25 -3.44 -9.17
CA TYR A 55 -4.43 -4.19 -9.60
C TYR A 55 -5.72 -3.37 -9.71
N ALA A 56 -5.84 -2.25 -9.00
CA ALA A 56 -6.99 -1.35 -9.10
C ALA A 56 -6.61 0.08 -8.72
N SER A 57 -7.36 1.04 -9.25
CA SER A 57 -7.29 2.43 -8.80
C SER A 57 -7.65 2.53 -7.32
N GLY A 58 -7.05 3.49 -6.64
CA GLY A 58 -7.29 3.61 -5.21
C GLY A 58 -6.51 4.72 -4.55
N PHE A 59 -6.92 5.02 -3.33
CA PHE A 59 -6.31 6.06 -2.50
C PHE A 59 -5.71 5.44 -1.26
N VAL A 60 -4.50 5.86 -0.93
CA VAL A 60 -3.90 5.61 0.39
C VAL A 60 -4.11 6.83 1.25
N TYR A 61 -4.58 6.60 2.47
CA TYR A 61 -4.84 7.64 3.45
C TYR A 61 -3.86 7.53 4.62
N GLN A 62 -3.43 8.70 5.10
CA GLN A 62 -2.61 8.83 6.29
C GLN A 62 -3.43 9.51 7.40
N TYR A 63 -3.29 9.03 8.62
CA TYR A 63 -3.85 9.74 9.78
C TYR A 63 -3.00 10.98 10.07
N ASP A 64 -3.63 12.15 9.97
CA ASP A 64 -3.05 13.42 10.42
C ASP A 64 -3.48 13.70 11.86
N GLN A 65 -2.49 13.77 12.75
CA GLN A 65 -2.73 14.03 14.17
C GLN A 65 -3.22 15.46 14.41
N ALA A 66 -2.78 16.43 13.61
CA ALA A 66 -3.14 17.83 13.82
C ALA A 66 -4.62 18.10 13.54
N SER A 67 -5.15 17.53 12.45
CA SER A 67 -6.58 17.62 12.13
C SER A 67 -7.43 16.49 12.70
N SER A 68 -6.82 15.48 13.34
CA SER A 68 -7.48 14.25 13.83
C SER A 68 -8.32 13.54 12.75
N ARG A 69 -7.82 13.52 11.51
CA ARG A 69 -8.54 12.97 10.35
C ARG A 69 -7.61 12.19 9.43
N TYR A 70 -8.18 11.25 8.69
CA TYR A 70 -7.48 10.60 7.59
C TYR A 70 -7.51 11.48 6.34
N VAL A 71 -6.32 11.80 5.82
CA VAL A 71 -6.13 12.61 4.62
C VAL A 71 -5.57 11.74 3.48
N PRO A 72 -6.07 11.89 2.24
CA PRO A 72 -5.54 11.15 1.10
C PRO A 72 -4.15 11.67 0.76
N ILE A 73 -3.16 10.76 0.69
CA ILE A 73 -1.77 11.13 0.43
C ILE A 73 -1.33 10.85 -1.01
N PHE A 74 -1.83 9.77 -1.63
CA PHE A 74 -1.58 9.50 -3.05
C PHE A 74 -2.63 8.56 -3.65
N ARG A 75 -2.74 8.64 -4.98
CA ARG A 75 -3.48 7.69 -5.82
C ARG A 75 -2.55 6.59 -6.31
N ILE A 76 -2.98 5.34 -6.24
CA ILE A 76 -2.18 4.16 -6.61
C ILE A 76 -1.84 4.20 -8.10
N GLU A 77 -2.79 4.57 -8.95
CA GLU A 77 -2.61 4.70 -10.39
C GLU A 77 -1.59 5.75 -10.82
N GLN A 78 -1.21 6.68 -9.92
CA GLN A 78 -0.22 7.70 -10.21
C GLN A 78 1.21 7.28 -9.86
N ILE A 79 1.37 6.19 -9.11
CA ILE A 79 2.70 5.72 -8.65
C ILE A 79 3.57 5.32 -9.85
N SER A 80 3.01 4.62 -10.84
CA SER A 80 3.77 4.23 -12.04
C SER A 80 4.21 5.45 -12.87
N GLN A 81 3.39 6.51 -12.91
CA GLN A 81 3.68 7.72 -13.67
C GLN A 81 4.82 8.53 -13.05
N THR A 82 4.86 8.63 -11.72
CA THR A 82 5.92 9.37 -11.00
C THR A 82 7.28 8.67 -11.08
N VAL A 83 7.32 7.34 -11.07
CA VAL A 83 8.58 6.60 -11.23
C VAL A 83 9.17 6.79 -12.63
N LEU A 84 8.32 6.79 -13.66
CA LEU A 84 8.76 7.02 -15.05
C LEU A 84 9.20 8.47 -15.30
N SER A 85 8.54 9.47 -14.68
CA SER A 85 8.96 10.87 -14.80
C SER A 85 10.31 11.13 -14.13
N ASN A 86 10.60 10.45 -13.01
CA ASN A 86 11.86 10.62 -12.29
C ASN A 86 13.04 9.89 -12.94
N GLN A 87 12.80 8.87 -13.77
CA GLN A 87 13.86 8.19 -14.53
C GLN A 87 14.30 8.94 -15.80
N GLY A 88 13.49 9.90 -16.28
CA GLY A 88 13.84 10.77 -17.41
C GLY A 88 14.75 11.96 -17.07
N GLY A 89 15.10 12.15 -15.79
CA GLY A 89 15.87 13.30 -15.29
C GLY A 89 17.39 13.13 -15.28
N LEU A 90 17.93 12.00 -15.72
CA LEU A 90 19.37 11.69 -15.68
C LEU A 90 19.97 11.64 -17.10
N VAL A 91 19.67 12.65 -17.92
CA VAL A 91 20.49 13.04 -19.06
C VAL A 91 20.48 14.56 -19.15
N ARG A 92 21.40 15.21 -18.43
CA ARG A 92 22.06 16.46 -18.81
C ARG A 92 23.24 16.73 -17.90
#